data_AF-A0A3A6MYF4-F1
#
_entry.id   AF-A0A3A6MYF4-F1
#
_cell.length_a   1.000
_cell.length_b   1.000
_cell.length_c   1.000
_cell.angle_alpha   90.00
_cell.angle_beta   90.00
_cell.angle_gamma   90.00
#
_symmetry.space_group_name_H-M   'P 1'
#
loop_
_entity.id
_entity.type
_entity.pdbx_description
1 polymer ?
#
loop_
_entity_poly.entity_id
_entity_poly.type
_entity_poly.pdbx_seq_one_letter_code
_entity_poly.pdbx_strand_id
1 'polypeptide(L)'
;DAVVSKKLLLTIYGSRTPLHDGAVIIRGQRVAAAGCYLPLAAQYVVPPDLGSRHRAAVGLSEQTDALVLVVSEETGHVSMAEGGWLSRLAAAAEAEAVLKQRLFLTGPGRMHLGKDFWRKLFGNSM
;
A
#
# COMPACT_ATOMS: atom_id res chain seq x y z
N ASP A 1 0.86 -16.85 -1.54
CA ASP A 1 1.53 -16.54 -2.81
C ASP A 1 0.54 -16.54 -3.98
N ALA A 2 0.17 -15.37 -4.52
CA ALA A 2 -0.82 -15.22 -5.59
C ALA A 2 -0.48 -14.04 -6.51
N VAL A 3 -0.93 -14.07 -7.78
CA VAL A 3 -0.73 -12.92 -8.69
C VAL A 3 -1.61 -11.75 -8.24
N VAL A 4 -1.02 -10.55 -8.20
CA VAL A 4 -1.76 -9.32 -7.85
C VAL A 4 -2.86 -9.07 -8.87
N SER A 5 -4.07 -8.81 -8.38
CA SER A 5 -5.21 -8.39 -9.19
C SER A 5 -6.19 -7.57 -8.35
N LYS A 6 -6.94 -6.67 -9.01
CA LYS A 6 -8.01 -5.89 -8.35
C LYS A 6 -8.98 -6.79 -7.59
N LYS A 7 -9.45 -7.88 -8.22
CA LYS A 7 -10.40 -8.82 -7.62
C LYS A 7 -9.86 -9.46 -6.34
N LEU A 8 -8.59 -9.86 -6.34
CA LEU A 8 -7.94 -10.45 -5.18
C LEU A 8 -7.86 -9.45 -4.02
N LEU A 9 -7.40 -8.23 -4.28
CA LEU A 9 -7.26 -7.19 -3.23
C LEU A 9 -8.62 -6.81 -2.62
N LEU A 10 -9.65 -6.65 -3.46
CA LEU A 10 -11.02 -6.40 -2.99
C LEU A 10 -11.59 -7.57 -2.18
N THR A 11 -11.21 -8.81 -2.52
CA THR A 11 -11.64 -9.98 -1.76
C THR A 11 -10.97 -10.01 -0.38
N ILE A 12 -9.66 -9.72 -0.30
CA ILE A 12 -8.92 -9.70 0.96
C ILE A 12 -9.49 -8.65 1.91
N TYR A 13 -9.71 -7.42 1.44
CA TYR A 13 -10.26 -6.33 2.26
C TYR A 13 -11.80 -6.33 2.34
N GLY A 14 -12.47 -7.36 1.80
CA GLY A 14 -13.91 -7.50 1.89
C GLY A 14 -14.36 -7.77 3.34
N SER A 15 -15.49 -7.19 3.75
CA SER A 15 -16.09 -7.43 5.06
C SER A 15 -16.28 -8.94 5.29
N ARG A 16 -15.86 -9.44 6.47
CA ARG A 16 -16.01 -10.85 6.94
C ARG A 16 -14.98 -11.86 6.44
N THR A 17 -13.86 -11.47 5.82
CA THR A 17 -12.77 -12.44 5.56
C THR A 17 -11.79 -12.50 6.75
N PRO A 18 -11.19 -13.65 7.08
CA PRO A 18 -10.15 -13.71 8.10
C PRO A 18 -8.88 -12.90 7.76
N LEU A 19 -8.71 -12.46 6.51
CA LEU A 19 -7.48 -11.81 6.01
C LEU A 19 -7.57 -10.28 5.96
N HIS A 20 -8.74 -9.70 6.23
CA HIS A 20 -8.95 -8.24 6.15
C HIS A 20 -8.24 -7.46 7.27
N ASP A 21 -7.95 -8.12 8.39
CA ASP A 21 -7.30 -7.52 9.53
C ASP A 21 -5.79 -7.64 9.41
N GLY A 22 -5.13 -6.53 9.09
CA GLY A 22 -3.70 -6.44 8.85
C GLY A 22 -3.33 -6.01 7.43
N ALA A 23 -2.04 -6.07 7.13
CA ALA A 23 -1.49 -5.61 5.86
C ALA A 23 -1.39 -6.72 4.80
N VAL A 24 -1.46 -6.31 3.54
CA VAL A 24 -1.10 -7.14 2.39
C VAL A 24 0.31 -6.79 1.94
N ILE A 25 1.19 -7.79 1.90
CA ILE A 25 2.57 -7.64 1.44
C ILE A 25 2.66 -8.03 -0.03
N ILE A 26 3.02 -7.06 -0.87
CA ILE A 26 3.25 -7.26 -2.30
C ILE A 26 4.76 -7.26 -2.55
N ARG A 27 5.25 -8.31 -3.20
CA ARG A 27 6.63 -8.42 -3.70
C ARG A 27 6.57 -8.92 -5.13
N GLY A 28 7.28 -8.26 -6.04
CA GLY A 28 7.13 -8.57 -7.45
C GLY A 28 5.72 -8.21 -7.93
N GLN A 29 5.19 -9.06 -8.79
CA GLN A 29 3.80 -9.00 -9.24
C GLN A 29 2.90 -9.92 -8.39
N ARG A 30 3.31 -10.20 -7.14
CA ARG A 30 2.68 -11.23 -6.30
C ARG A 30 2.33 -10.71 -4.91
N VAL A 31 1.17 -11.14 -4.42
CA VAL A 31 0.80 -11.06 -3.01
C VAL A 31 1.56 -12.17 -2.29
N ALA A 32 2.60 -11.77 -1.56
CA ALA A 32 3.42 -12.67 -0.76
C ALA A 32 2.65 -13.16 0.46
N ALA A 33 1.97 -12.23 1.16
CA ALA A 33 1.18 -12.50 2.35
C ALA A 33 0.02 -11.49 2.52
N ALA A 34 -0.97 -11.85 3.34
CA ALA A 34 -2.12 -11.02 3.74
C ALA A 34 -2.41 -11.24 5.23
N GLY A 35 -3.10 -10.31 5.88
CA GLY A 35 -3.34 -10.36 7.33
C GLY A 35 -2.06 -10.18 8.17
N CYS A 36 -1.09 -9.43 7.65
CA CYS A 36 0.20 -9.25 8.32
C CYS A 36 0.13 -8.16 9.38
N TYR A 37 0.59 -8.47 10.59
CA TYR A 37 0.83 -7.47 11.62
C TYR A 37 2.15 -6.74 11.36
N LEU A 38 2.10 -5.41 11.35
CA LEU A 38 3.25 -4.55 11.08
C LEU A 38 3.73 -3.86 12.36
N PRO A 39 5.02 -3.49 12.43
CA PRO A 39 5.50 -2.61 13.50
C PRO A 39 4.76 -1.28 13.45
N LEU A 40 4.41 -0.74 14.62
CA LEU A 40 3.73 0.55 14.73
C LEU A 40 4.75 1.64 15.04
N ALA A 41 4.62 2.78 14.37
CA ALA A 41 5.36 3.98 14.73
C ALA A 41 5.01 4.45 16.16
N ALA A 42 5.94 5.19 16.77
CA ALA A 42 5.71 5.84 18.05
C ALA A 42 4.54 6.83 17.95
N GLN A 43 3.77 6.96 19.03
CA GLN A 43 2.49 7.68 19.03
C GLN A 43 2.57 9.16 18.61
N TYR A 44 3.72 9.81 18.82
CA TYR A 44 3.92 11.23 18.54
C TYR A 44 4.35 11.51 17.10
N VAL A 45 4.68 10.46 16.32
CA VAL A 45 5.10 10.60 14.92
C VAL A 45 3.90 10.79 14.00
N VAL A 46 2.73 10.26 14.40
CA VAL A 46 1.51 10.27 13.61
C VAL A 46 0.46 11.15 14.30
N PRO A 47 -0.23 12.04 13.58
CA PRO A 47 -1.33 12.84 14.13
C PRO A 47 -2.36 12.01 14.91
N PRO A 48 -2.88 12.50 16.06
CA PRO A 48 -3.78 11.73 16.93
C PRO A 48 -5.11 11.31 16.29
N ASP A 49 -5.53 12.02 15.25
CA ASP A 49 -6.73 11.75 14.46
C ASP A 49 -6.54 10.60 13.46
N LEU A 50 -5.32 10.06 13.32
CA LEU A 50 -5.03 8.95 12.41
C LEU A 50 -4.92 7.62 13.17
N GLY A 51 -5.71 6.65 12.72
CA GLY A 51 -5.79 5.33 13.35
C GLY A 51 -4.59 4.40 13.17
N SER A 52 -4.71 3.18 13.72
CA SER A 52 -3.64 2.17 13.78
C SER A 52 -3.05 1.78 12.42
N ARG A 53 -3.83 1.80 11.33
CA ARG A 53 -3.33 1.53 9.96
C ARG A 53 -2.29 2.55 9.51
N HIS A 54 -2.47 3.83 9.84
CA HIS A 54 -1.50 4.86 9.51
C HIS A 54 -0.21 4.69 10.31
N ARG A 55 -0.33 4.36 11.60
CA ARG A 55 0.82 4.06 12.46
C ARG A 55 1.60 2.82 11.99
N ALA A 56 0.89 1.79 11.54
CA ALA A 56 1.50 0.60 10.94
C ALA A 56 2.23 0.93 9.63
N ALA A 57 1.64 1.79 8.80
CA ALA A 57 2.25 2.23 7.56
C ALA A 57 3.56 2.99 7.80
N VAL A 58 3.55 3.94 8.74
CA VAL A 58 4.76 4.68 9.13
C VAL A 58 5.80 3.77 9.79
N GLY A 59 5.39 2.94 10.75
CA GLY A 59 6.33 2.07 11.47
C GLY A 59 7.05 1.08 10.56
N LEU A 60 6.36 0.54 9.53
CA LEU A 60 7.01 -0.30 8.53
C LEU A 60 7.95 0.51 7.63
N SER A 61 7.55 1.70 7.19
CA SER A 61 8.37 2.53 6.28
C SER A 61 9.56 3.19 6.97
N GLU A 62 9.58 3.30 8.30
CA GLU A 62 10.77 3.72 9.07
C GLU A 62 11.88 2.67 9.05
N GLN A 63 11.50 1.38 9.02
CA GLN A 63 12.44 0.25 9.17
C GLN A 63 12.83 -0.39 7.83
N THR A 64 12.19 0.01 6.74
CA THR A 64 12.35 -0.61 5.42
C THR A 64 12.28 0.45 4.31
N ASP A 65 12.67 0.07 3.10
CA ASP A 65 12.45 0.88 1.89
C ASP A 65 11.05 0.67 1.28
N ALA A 66 10.12 0.08 2.04
CA ALA A 66 8.79 -0.21 1.57
C ALA A 66 7.96 1.07 1.39
N LEU A 67 7.23 1.10 0.27
CA LEU A 67 6.20 2.08 0.00
C LEU A 67 4.86 1.53 0.49
N VAL A 68 4.20 2.21 1.44
CA VAL A 68 2.98 1.68 2.09
C VAL A 68 1.78 2.58 1.80
N LEU A 69 0.83 2.07 1.03
CA LEU A 69 -0.44 2.76 0.76
C LEU A 69 -1.47 2.40 1.84
N VAL A 70 -2.15 3.40 2.39
CA VAL A 70 -3.19 3.23 3.41
C VAL A 70 -4.46 3.97 3.01
N VAL A 71 -5.62 3.34 3.24
CA VAL A 71 -6.93 3.96 3.09
C VAL A 71 -7.58 4.05 4.47
N SER A 72 -7.97 5.26 4.85
CA SER A 72 -8.70 5.49 6.11
C SER A 72 -10.07 4.83 6.06
N GLU A 73 -10.39 4.04 7.06
CA GLU A 73 -11.73 3.44 7.21
C GLU A 73 -12.79 4.48 7.53
N GLU A 74 -12.41 5.51 8.29
CA GLU A 74 -13.33 6.54 8.77
C GLU A 74 -13.68 7.55 7.68
N THR A 75 -12.71 7.89 6.84
CA THR A 75 -12.82 9.03 5.91
C THR A 75 -12.63 8.66 4.44
N GLY A 76 -12.18 7.44 4.15
CA GLY A 76 -11.85 7.00 2.78
C GLY A 76 -10.61 7.68 2.17
N HIS A 77 -9.94 8.57 2.91
CA HIS A 77 -8.74 9.24 2.41
C HIS A 77 -7.59 8.26 2.20
N VAL A 78 -6.88 8.46 1.09
CA VAL A 78 -5.69 7.68 0.75
C VAL A 78 -4.46 8.44 1.21
N SER A 79 -3.58 7.74 1.90
CA SER A 79 -2.26 8.26 2.29
C SER A 79 -1.17 7.28 1.87
N MET A 80 0.05 7.78 1.79
CA MET A 80 1.25 7.01 1.49
C MET A 80 2.28 7.21 2.58
N ALA A 81 2.87 6.13 3.08
CA ALA A 81 4.02 6.17 3.97
C ALA A 81 5.30 5.71 3.25
N GLU A 82 6.38 6.49 3.37
CA GLU A 82 7.70 6.22 2.78
C GLU A 82 8.77 6.83 3.69
N GLY A 83 9.78 6.05 4.11
CA GLY A 83 10.90 6.53 4.91
C GLY A 83 10.51 7.18 6.24
N GLY A 84 9.42 6.70 6.87
CA GLY A 84 8.88 7.26 8.11
C GLY A 84 8.03 8.52 7.97
N TRP A 85 7.79 8.99 6.76
CA TRP A 85 6.92 10.13 6.50
C TRP A 85 5.57 9.65 5.97
N LEU A 86 4.50 10.31 6.40
CA LEU A 86 3.14 10.07 5.93
C LEU A 86 2.64 11.28 5.12
N SER A 87 2.24 11.04 3.88
CA SER A 87 1.71 12.06 2.98
C SER A 87 0.29 11.71 2.56
N ARG A 88 -0.64 12.64 2.72
CA ARG A 88 -2.01 12.49 2.22
C ARG A 88 -2.05 12.74 0.72
N LEU A 89 -2.79 11.91 0.00
CA LEU A 89 -2.99 12.02 -1.44
C LEU A 89 -4.36 12.66 -1.71
N ALA A 90 -4.41 13.61 -2.63
CA ALA A 90 -5.60 14.36 -2.98
C ALA A 90 -6.62 13.52 -3.74
N ALA A 91 -6.16 12.56 -4.56
CA ALA A 91 -7.01 11.70 -5.36
C ALA A 91 -6.37 10.34 -5.67
N ALA A 92 -7.20 9.37 -6.09
CA ALA A 92 -6.72 8.07 -6.56
C ALA A 92 -5.73 8.17 -7.74
N ALA A 93 -5.91 9.18 -8.62
CA ALA A 93 -5.00 9.46 -9.71
C ALA A 93 -3.59 9.83 -9.23
N GLU A 94 -3.49 10.55 -8.11
CA GLU A 94 -2.19 10.88 -7.50
C GLU A 94 -1.53 9.63 -6.92
N ALA A 95 -2.31 8.75 -6.27
CA ALA A 95 -1.80 7.47 -5.79
C ALA A 95 -1.24 6.61 -6.93
N GLU A 96 -1.95 6.52 -8.05
CA GLU A 96 -1.48 5.83 -9.24
C GLU A 96 -0.19 6.47 -9.79
N ALA A 97 -0.14 7.80 -9.90
CA ALA A 97 1.03 8.51 -10.39
C ALA A 97 2.27 8.28 -9.50
N VAL A 98 2.11 8.37 -8.18
CA VAL A 98 3.18 8.12 -7.20
C VAL A 98 3.64 6.66 -7.26
N LEU A 99 2.72 5.71 -7.28
CA LEU A 99 3.04 4.29 -7.40
C LEU A 99 3.79 4.00 -8.69
N LYS A 100 3.35 4.57 -9.81
CA LYS A 100 4.06 4.45 -11.08
C LYS A 100 5.46 5.05 -10.94
N GLN A 101 5.62 6.28 -10.49
CA GLN A 101 6.92 6.93 -10.37
C GLN A 101 7.89 6.16 -9.44
N ARG A 102 7.43 5.72 -8.27
CA ARG A 102 8.30 5.07 -7.28
C ARG A 102 8.63 3.62 -7.62
N LEU A 103 7.71 2.91 -8.28
CA LEU A 103 7.89 1.51 -8.66
C LEU A 103 8.39 1.32 -10.10
N PHE A 104 8.39 2.34 -10.97
CA PHE A 104 8.95 2.26 -12.34
C PHE A 104 10.39 2.74 -12.50
N LEU A 105 11.05 3.25 -11.46
CA LEU A 105 12.43 3.69 -11.62
C LEU A 105 13.40 2.50 -11.60
N THR A 106 13.78 2.13 -12.82
CA THR A 106 14.87 1.24 -13.21
C THR A 106 16.16 1.59 -12.47
N GLY A 107 16.48 0.80 -11.46
CA GLY A 107 17.79 0.75 -10.82
C GLY A 107 18.13 -0.71 -10.51
N PRO A 108 19.42 -1.09 -10.43
CA PRO A 108 19.80 -2.45 -10.05
C PRO A 108 19.21 -2.76 -8.66
N GLY A 109 18.32 -3.76 -8.59
CA GLY A 109 17.61 -4.14 -7.37
C GLY A 109 16.18 -3.61 -7.22
N ARG A 110 15.68 -2.74 -8.11
CA ARG A 110 14.28 -2.27 -8.11
C ARG A 110 13.46 -2.89 -9.25
N MET A 111 12.24 -3.30 -8.93
CA MET A 111 11.39 -4.13 -9.78
C MET A 111 10.90 -3.42 -11.05
N HIS A 112 10.99 -4.11 -12.18
CA HIS A 112 10.30 -3.70 -13.40
C HIS A 112 8.86 -4.26 -13.41
N LEU A 113 7.87 -3.43 -13.07
CA LEU A 113 6.45 -3.80 -13.19
C LEU A 113 5.97 -3.51 -14.62
N GLY A 114 5.76 -4.55 -15.42
CA GLY A 114 5.34 -4.41 -16.82
C GLY A 114 3.95 -3.77 -16.99
N LYS A 115 3.65 -3.24 -18.18
CA LYS A 115 2.36 -2.60 -18.52
C LYS A 115 1.14 -3.46 -18.14
N ASP A 116 1.26 -4.78 -18.28
CA ASP A 116 0.20 -5.74 -17.96
C ASP A 116 -0.17 -5.78 -16.47
N PHE A 117 0.80 -5.52 -15.58
CA PHE A 117 0.55 -5.45 -14.13
C PHE A 117 -0.40 -4.29 -13.80
N TRP A 118 -0.10 -3.11 -14.32
CA TRP A 118 -0.88 -1.89 -14.06
C TRP A 118 -2.27 -1.98 -14.66
N ARG A 119 -2.41 -2.56 -15.86
CA ARG A 119 -3.72 -2.84 -16.47
C ARG A 119 -4.58 -3.75 -15.60
N LYS A 120 -4.00 -4.76 -14.95
CA LYS A 120 -4.73 -5.66 -14.04
C LYS A 120 -5.12 -4.99 -12.71
N LEU A 121 -4.38 -3.99 -12.28
CA LEU A 121 -4.60 -3.31 -11.00
C LEU A 121 -5.59 -2.15 -11.12
N PHE A 122 -5.42 -1.29 -12.13
CA PHE A 122 -6.23 -0.07 -12.30
C PHE A 122 -7.26 -0.17 -13.44
N GLY A 123 -7.19 -1.19 -14.28
CA GLY A 123 -8.06 -1.30 -15.47
C GLY A 123 -7.49 -0.52 -16.66
N ASN A 124 -8.30 -0.38 -17.71
CA ASN A 124 -7.90 0.18 -19.01
C ASN A 124 -7.90 1.73 -19.05
N SER A 125 -7.68 2.40 -17.92
CA SER A 125 -7.67 3.87 -17.85
C SER A 125 -6.30 4.42 -18.27
N MET A 126 -6.10 4.36 -19.58
CA MET A 126 -5.14 5.00 -20.51
C MET A 126 -4.55 3.98 -21.48
#